data_AF-A0A7C7WKY1-F1
#
_entry.id   AF-A0A7C7WKY1-F1
#
_cell.length_a   1.000
_cell.length_b   1.000
_cell.length_c   1.000
_cell.angle_alpha   90.00
_cell.angle_beta   90.00
_cell.angle_gamma   90.00
#
_symmetry.space_group_name_H-M   'P 1'
#
loop_
_entity.id
_entity.type
_entity.pdbx_description
1 polymer ?
#
loop_
_entity_poly.entity_id
_entity_poly.type
_entity_poly.pdbx_seq_one_letter_code
_entity_poly.pdbx_strand_id
1 'polypeptide(L)' 'MRLVRYELLIADLQVPGMDGLTVIHEARRLNADLPVIIITGFSTEASAIGAANLGVS' A
#
# COMPACT_ATOMS: atom_id res chain seq x y z
N MET A 1 18.25 -8.36 -10.87
CA MET A 1 17.70 -6.98 -11.03
C MET A 1 16.39 -7.09 -11.76
N ARG A 2 15.28 -6.61 -11.19
CA ARG A 2 13.99 -6.60 -11.85
C ARG A 2 13.88 -5.26 -12.59
N LEU A 3 14.02 -5.29 -13.92
CA LEU A 3 14.12 -4.11 -14.81
C LEU A 3 12.75 -3.49 -15.15
N VAL A 4 11.78 -3.57 -14.24
CA VAL A 4 10.42 -3.09 -14.50
C VAL A 4 10.06 -2.07 -13.44
N ARG A 5 9.84 -0.82 -13.87
CA ARG A 5 9.20 0.19 -13.03
C ARG A 5 7.72 -0.13 -12.96
N TYR A 6 7.16 -0.17 -11.75
CA TYR A 6 5.73 -0.30 -11.56
C TYR A 6 5.07 1.07 -11.66
N GLU A 7 3.91 1.10 -12.29
CA GLU A 7 3.10 2.31 -12.46
C GLU A 7 1.88 2.32 -11.53
N LEU A 8 1.63 1.21 -10.84
CA LEU A 8 0.53 1.05 -9.89
C LEU A 8 0.86 -0.08 -8.91
N LEU A 9 0.56 0.14 -7.64
CA LEU A 9 0.51 -0.91 -6.62
C LEU A 9 -0.94 -1.20 -6.25
N ILE A 10 -1.34 -2.47 -6.32
CA ILE A 10 -2.60 -2.94 -5.75
C ILE A 10 -2.24 -3.86 -4.58
N ALA A 11 -2.72 -3.53 -3.38
CA ALA A 11 -2.36 -4.25 -2.16
C ALA A 11 -3.57 -4.56 -1.28
N ASP A 12 -3.56 -5.72 -0.64
CA ASP A 12 -4.45 -6.03 0.49
C ASP A 12 -3.78 -5.59 1.80
N LEU A 13 -4.58 -5.06 2.73
CA LEU A 13 -4.10 -4.71 4.07
C LEU A 13 -3.97 -5.93 4.97
N GLN A 14 -4.76 -6.98 4.73
CA GLN A 14 -4.68 -8.23 5.49
C GLN A 14 -3.98 -9.31 4.68
N VAL A 15 -2.65 -9.31 4.72
CA VAL A 15 -1.84 -10.43 4.25
C VAL A 15 -1.35 -11.21 5.47
N PRO A 16 -1.62 -12.52 5.59
CA PRO A 16 -1.08 -13.32 6.69
C PRO A 16 0.45 -13.21 6.76
N GLY A 17 0.98 -12.78 7.90
CA GLY A 17 2.42 -12.64 8.13
C GLY A 17 3.04 -11.35 7.58
N MET A 18 2.25 -10.39 7.07
CA MET A 18 2.75 -9.12 6.58
C MET A 18 1.76 -7.98 6.83
N ASP A 19 2.25 -6.85 7.35
CA ASP A 19 1.45 -5.63 7.46
C ASP A 19 1.39 -4.93 6.09
N GLY A 20 0.20 -4.90 5.47
CA GLY A 20 0.02 -4.27 4.15
C GLY A 20 0.37 -2.79 4.14
N LEU A 21 0.26 -2.08 5.27
CA LEU A 21 0.69 -0.67 5.36
C LEU A 21 2.22 -0.53 5.27
N THR A 22 2.96 -1.48 5.85
CA THR A 22 4.42 -1.51 5.75
C THR A 22 4.87 -1.69 4.29
N VAL A 23 4.17 -2.52 3.51
CA VAL A 23 4.46 -2.70 2.08
C VAL A 23 4.25 -1.40 1.30
N ILE A 24 3.13 -0.73 1.54
CA ILE A 24 2.80 0.55 0.91
C ILE A 24 3.84 1.61 1.27
N HIS A 25 4.27 1.65 2.53
CA HIS A 25 5.30 2.56 3.00
C HIS A 25 6.63 2.37 2.26
N GLU A 26 7.13 1.14 2.17
CA GLU A 26 8.38 0.87 1.44
C GLU A 26 8.24 1.12 -0.07
N ALA A 27 7.08 0.82 -0.66
CA ALA A 27 6.82 1.11 -2.07
C ALA A 27 6.90 2.62 -2.35
N ARG A 28 6.31 3.46 -1.48
CA ARG A 28 6.43 4.93 -1.59
C ARG A 28 7.82 5.45 -1.29
N ARG A 29 8.59 4.78 -0.41
CA ARG A 29 10.00 5.14 -0.18
C ARG A 29 10.86 4.93 -1.42
N LEU A 30 10.51 3.96 -2.26
CA LEU A 30 11.19 3.69 -3.54
C LEU A 30 10.68 4.57 -4.69
N ASN A 31 9.39 4.91 -4.69
CA ASN A 31 8.78 5.82 -5.63
C ASN A 31 7.62 6.58 -4.97
N ALA A 32 7.88 7.83 -4.57
CA ALA A 32 6.90 8.66 -3.84
C ALA A 32 5.61 8.89 -4.63
N ASP A 33 5.72 8.95 -5.96
CA ASP A 33 4.61 9.22 -6.88
C ASP A 33 3.87 7.95 -7.33
N LEU A 34 4.26 6.76 -6.84
CA LEU A 34 3.60 5.51 -7.19
C LEU A 34 2.14 5.55 -6.71
N PRO A 35 1.15 5.46 -7.62
CA PRO A 35 -0.24 5.30 -7.25
C PRO A 35 -0.43 3.97 -6.52
N VAL A 36 -1.25 3.98 -5.47
CA VAL A 36 -1.57 2.81 -4.66
C VAL A 36 -3.09 2.69 -4.57
N ILE A 37 -3.61 1.49 -4.79
CA ILE A 37 -5.00 1.12 -4.56
C ILE A 37 -5.03 0.04 -3.49
N ILE A 38 -5.83 0.25 -2.45
CA ILE A 38 -6.07 -0.76 -1.43
C ILE A 38 -7.34 -1.53 -1.74
N ILE A 39 -7.26 -2.86 -1.72
CA ILE A 39 -8.43 -3.75 -1.80
C ILE A 39 -8.35 -4.69 -0.61
N THR A 40 -9.23 -4.51 0.38
CA THR A 40 -9.26 -5.38 1.56
C THR A 40 -10.69 -5.74 1.95
N GLY A 41 -10.88 -6.99 2.42
CA GLY A 41 -12.17 -7.48 2.93
C GLY A 41 -12.47 -7.05 4.37
N PHE A 42 -11.52 -6.39 5.04
CA PHE A 42 -11.61 -6.04 6.46
C PHE A 42 -11.06 -4.63 6.70
N SER A 43 -11.85 -3.61 6.38
CA SER A 43 -11.49 -2.23 6.70
C SER A 43 -11.91 -1.89 8.13
N THR A 44 -10.94 -1.45 8.93
CA THR A 44 -11.18 -0.75 10.21
C THR A 44 -10.97 0.75 10.00
N GLU A 45 -11.58 1.57 10.86
CA GLU A 45 -11.35 3.03 10.83
C GLU A 45 -9.86 3.38 10.99
N ALA A 46 -9.14 2.66 11.85
CA ALA A 46 -7.70 2.83 12.04
C ALA A 46 -6.89 2.53 10.76
N SER A 47 -7.22 1.45 10.04
CA SER A 47 -6.56 1.12 8.77
C SER A 47 -6.86 2.13 7.66
N ALA A 48 -8.07 2.70 7.64
CA ALA A 48 -8.46 3.73 6.69
C ALA A 48 -7.70 5.05 6.95
N ILE A 49 -7.58 5.46 8.22
CA ILE A 49 -6.78 6.62 8.63
C ILE A 49 -5.29 6.41 8.28
N GLY A 50 -4.75 5.23 8.56
CA GLY A 50 -3.37 4.87 8.20
C GLY A 50 -3.11 4.98 6.70
N ALA A 51 -4.02 4.46 5.87
CA ALA A 51 -3.95 4.57 4.42
C ALA A 51 -4.08 6.02 3.93
N ALA A 52 -5.01 6.79 4.49
CA ALA A 52 -5.23 8.20 4.14
C ALA A 52 -4.00 9.07 4.46
N ASN A 53 -3.36 8.84 5.61
CA ASN A 53 -2.11 9.52 5.97
C ASN A 53 -0.95 9.20 5.03
N LEU A 54 -1.01 8.05 4.35
CA LEU A 54 -0.06 7.66 3.32
C LEU A 54 -0.47 8.18 1.93
N GLY A 55 -1.53 8.98 1.79
CA GLY A 55 -2.00 9.51 0.51
C GLY A 55 -2.52 8.42 -0.44
N VAL A 56 -2.98 7.30 0.10
CA VAL A 56 -3.56 6.18 -0.66
C VAL A 56 -5.07 6.40 -0.80
N SER A 57 -5.61 6.08 -1.98
CA SER A 57 -7.05 6.17 -2.29
C SER A 57 -7.70 4.78 -2.36
#